data_AF-K1YIC2-F1
#
_entry.id   AF-K1YIC2-F1
#
_cell.length_a   1.000
_cell.length_b   1.000
_cell.length_c   1.000
_cell.angle_alpha   90.00
_cell.angle_beta   90.00
_cell.angle_gamma   90.00
#
_symmetry.space_group_name_H-M   'P 1'
#
loop_
_entity.id
_entity.type
_entity.pdbx_description
1 polymer ?
#
loop_
_entity_poly.entity_id
_entity_poly.type
_entity_poly.pdbx_seq_one_letter_code
_entity_poly.pdbx_strand_id
1 'polypeptide(L)'
;YVSVDRLTNELVACRADKIRIPAEIKGIKLDENQKQKISEGQAIYLENMISKNGKNFNATLQVNADKRGIMFRFDETQKQNHSNTQSKAFSITEKIGGVVLSDKQQSALKNGDAIYIKGLKDKLGQEYNAYVRVNSTEQKLDFFKWNPEKSKSKDITPLQKEEIKQNKEEPKKSKGMKL
;
A
#
# COMPACT_ATOMS: atom_id res chain seq x y z
N TYR A 1 24.17 -6.58 30.75
CA TYR A 1 23.61 -6.17 29.45
C TYR A 1 23.72 -4.68 29.29
N VAL A 2 23.98 -4.22 28.07
CA VAL A 2 24.05 -2.80 27.71
C VAL A 2 23.19 -2.60 26.46
N SER A 3 22.41 -1.53 26.42
CA SER A 3 21.61 -1.13 25.25
C SER A 3 21.56 0.39 25.12
N VAL A 4 21.04 0.88 23.99
CA VAL A 4 20.77 2.31 23.76
C VAL A 4 19.29 2.58 23.98
N ASP A 5 18.94 3.61 24.75
CA ASP A 5 17.58 4.16 24.83
C ASP A 5 17.19 4.75 23.47
N ARG A 6 16.05 4.35 22.91
CA ARG A 6 15.65 4.77 21.57
C ARG A 6 15.16 6.22 21.51
N LEU A 7 14.67 6.78 22.61
CA LEU A 7 14.13 8.13 22.67
C LEU A 7 15.24 9.16 22.91
N THR A 8 16.16 8.85 23.83
CA THR A 8 17.22 9.78 24.25
C THR A 8 18.60 9.48 23.67
N ASN A 9 18.78 8.30 23.03
CA ASN A 9 20.07 7.78 22.55
C ASN A 9 21.12 7.59 23.66
N GLU A 10 20.68 7.45 24.92
CA GLU A 10 21.57 7.22 26.06
C GLU A 10 21.96 5.75 26.20
N LEU A 11 23.15 5.50 26.75
CA LEU A 11 23.58 4.15 27.11
C LEU A 11 22.94 3.71 28.42
N VAL A 12 22.22 2.60 28.37
CA VAL A 12 21.57 1.98 29.53
C VAL A 12 22.24 0.66 29.84
N ALA A 13 22.66 0.50 31.10
CA ALA A 13 23.26 -0.73 31.60
C ALA A 13 22.35 -1.41 32.63
N CYS A 14 22.22 -2.73 32.52
CA CYS A 14 21.49 -3.55 33.47
C CYS A 14 22.29 -4.80 33.83
N ARG A 15 22.32 -5.16 35.11
CA ARG A 15 22.97 -6.39 35.58
C ARG A 15 22.27 -7.62 34.99
N ALA A 16 23.04 -8.66 34.67
CA ALA A 16 22.51 -9.84 34.00
C ALA A 16 21.49 -10.62 34.85
N ASP A 17 21.70 -10.68 36.16
CA ASP A 17 20.79 -11.30 37.13
C ASP A 17 19.39 -10.67 37.20
N LYS A 18 19.25 -9.42 36.75
CA LYS A 18 17.96 -8.72 36.70
C LYS A 18 17.14 -8.99 35.43
N ILE A 19 17.68 -9.71 34.45
CA ILE A 19 16.98 -10.04 33.20
C ILE A 19 16.78 -11.54 33.12
N ARG A 20 15.52 -11.96 33.04
CA ARG A 20 15.16 -13.38 32.89
C ARG A 20 14.91 -13.71 31.42
N ILE A 21 15.68 -14.66 30.90
CA ILE A 21 15.50 -15.21 29.55
C ILE A 21 14.56 -16.42 29.65
N PRO A 22 13.37 -16.40 29.02
CA PRO A 22 12.46 -17.53 29.03
C PRO A 22 12.97 -18.67 28.15
N ALA A 23 12.57 -19.91 28.47
CA ALA A 23 12.92 -21.08 27.67
C ALA A 23 12.13 -21.17 26.36
N GLU A 24 10.98 -20.49 26.29
CA GLU A 24 10.10 -20.44 25.13
C GLU A 24 9.73 -18.99 24.83
N ILE A 25 9.73 -18.63 23.56
CA ILE A 25 9.37 -17.30 23.07
C ILE A 25 8.36 -17.46 21.95
N LYS A 26 7.14 -16.95 22.19
CA LYS A 26 6.09 -16.87 21.15
C LYS A 26 5.80 -18.21 20.45
N GLY A 27 5.77 -19.31 21.22
CA GLY A 27 5.50 -20.66 20.71
C GLY A 27 6.76 -21.43 20.27
N ILE A 28 7.95 -20.82 20.33
CA ILE A 28 9.20 -21.46 19.93
C ILE A 28 10.05 -21.75 21.16
N LYS A 29 10.42 -23.02 21.34
CA LYS A 29 11.35 -23.45 22.38
C LYS A 29 12.78 -23.17 21.91
N LEU A 30 13.55 -22.44 22.72
CA LEU A 30 14.94 -22.14 22.41
C LEU A 30 15.83 -23.36 22.66
N ASP A 31 16.76 -23.60 21.73
CA ASP A 31 17.83 -24.56 21.93
C ASP A 31 18.90 -24.02 22.91
N GLU A 32 19.81 -24.88 23.36
CA GLU A 32 20.85 -24.48 24.33
C GLU A 32 21.83 -23.44 23.76
N ASN A 33 22.15 -23.52 22.46
CA ASN A 33 23.06 -22.61 21.79
C ASN A 33 22.44 -21.20 21.67
N GLN A 34 21.18 -21.12 21.27
CA GLN A 34 20.38 -19.91 21.18
C GLN A 34 20.21 -19.26 22.57
N LYS A 35 19.94 -20.06 23.60
CA LYS A 35 19.88 -19.57 24.98
C LYS A 35 21.20 -18.97 25.41
N GLN A 36 22.31 -19.65 25.11
CA GLN A 36 23.64 -19.16 25.42
C GLN A 36 23.96 -17.86 24.69
N LYS A 37 23.65 -17.77 23.39
CA LYS A 37 23.83 -16.53 22.61
C LYS A 37 23.04 -15.36 23.17
N ILE A 38 21.76 -15.56 23.49
CA ILE A 38 20.93 -14.52 24.12
C ILE A 38 21.49 -14.17 25.52
N SER A 39 21.94 -15.15 26.30
CA SER A 39 22.49 -14.91 27.66
C SER A 39 23.77 -14.09 27.62
N GLU A 40 24.59 -14.24 26.58
CA GLU A 40 25.76 -13.42 26.27
C GLU A 40 25.39 -12.03 25.72
N GLY A 41 24.11 -11.78 25.45
CA GLY A 41 23.62 -10.51 24.89
C GLY A 41 23.71 -10.42 23.37
N GLN A 42 24.06 -11.53 22.70
CA GLN A 42 24.06 -11.61 21.25
C GLN A 42 22.64 -11.63 20.69
N ALA A 43 22.53 -11.25 19.42
CA ALA A 43 21.29 -11.31 18.68
C ALA A 43 21.13 -12.69 18.03
N ILE A 44 19.93 -13.26 18.10
CA ILE A 44 19.58 -14.50 17.37
C ILE A 44 18.37 -14.25 16.48
N TYR A 45 18.34 -14.89 15.32
CA TYR A 45 17.19 -14.82 14.42
C TYR A 45 16.30 -16.04 14.60
N LEU A 46 14.98 -15.80 14.76
CA LEU A 46 13.97 -16.85 14.90
C LEU A 46 12.87 -16.67 13.88
N GLU A 47 12.34 -17.79 13.40
CA GLU A 47 11.30 -17.86 12.37
C GLU A 47 10.03 -18.51 12.90
N ASN A 48 8.88 -18.20 12.29
CA ASN A 48 7.58 -18.81 12.58
C ASN A 48 7.02 -18.55 14.00
N MET A 49 7.43 -17.47 14.66
CA MET A 49 6.87 -17.07 15.95
C MET A 49 5.41 -16.66 15.82
N ILE A 50 4.58 -16.97 16.81
CA ILE A 50 3.14 -16.68 16.79
C ILE A 50 2.87 -15.37 17.55
N SER A 51 2.30 -14.39 16.86
CA SER A 51 1.90 -13.12 17.46
C SER A 51 0.56 -13.23 18.19
N LYS A 52 0.18 -12.19 18.94
CA LYS A 52 -1.09 -12.16 19.69
C LYS A 52 -2.33 -12.32 18.79
N ASN A 53 -2.22 -11.98 17.51
CA ASN A 53 -3.31 -12.09 16.53
C ASN A 53 -3.29 -13.44 15.77
N GLY A 54 -2.44 -14.38 16.16
CA GLY A 54 -2.32 -15.70 15.53
C GLY A 54 -1.48 -15.74 14.26
N LYS A 55 -0.98 -14.60 13.76
CA LYS A 55 -0.11 -14.59 12.57
C LYS A 55 1.33 -14.98 12.95
N ASN A 56 1.95 -15.77 12.09
CA ASN A 56 3.37 -16.08 12.15
C ASN A 56 4.21 -14.87 11.72
N PHE A 57 5.36 -14.71 12.37
CA PHE A 57 6.34 -13.69 12.03
C PHE A 57 7.75 -14.15 12.36
N ASN A 58 8.73 -13.52 11.72
CA ASN A 58 10.15 -13.75 11.97
C ASN A 58 10.75 -12.47 12.57
N ALA A 59 11.73 -12.61 13.46
CA ALA A 59 12.42 -11.46 14.02
C ALA A 59 13.80 -11.85 14.58
N THR A 60 14.66 -10.85 14.66
CA THR A 60 15.92 -10.93 15.39
C THR A 60 15.69 -10.53 16.84
N LEU A 61 16.00 -11.41 17.79
CA LEU A 61 15.83 -11.23 19.22
C LEU A 61 17.15 -10.84 19.85
N GLN A 62 17.12 -9.82 20.71
CA GLN A 62 18.29 -9.40 21.49
C GLN A 62 17.84 -8.92 22.88
N VAL A 63 18.69 -9.09 23.88
CA VAL A 63 18.43 -8.52 25.20
C VAL A 63 18.54 -6.99 25.15
N ASN A 64 17.56 -6.31 25.73
CA ASN A 64 17.54 -4.86 25.89
C ASN A 64 17.56 -4.52 27.39
N ALA A 65 18.53 -3.70 27.78
CA ALA A 65 18.78 -3.35 29.18
C ALA A 65 17.75 -2.34 29.72
N ASP A 66 17.28 -1.42 28.87
CA ASP A 66 16.23 -0.45 29.19
C ASP A 66 14.89 -1.14 29.50
N LYS A 67 14.42 -2.00 28.58
CA LYS A 67 13.20 -2.81 28.76
C LYS A 67 13.36 -3.99 29.72
N ARG A 68 14.58 -4.23 30.21
CA ARG A 68 14.94 -5.36 31.09
C ARG A 68 14.45 -6.72 30.57
N GLY A 69 14.54 -6.93 29.26
CA GLY A 69 13.93 -8.08 28.61
C GLY A 69 14.35 -8.24 27.16
N ILE A 70 13.70 -9.17 26.47
CA ILE A 70 13.98 -9.46 25.06
C ILE A 70 13.25 -8.46 24.17
N MET A 71 14.01 -7.84 23.28
CA MET A 71 13.52 -6.96 22.23
C MET A 71 13.50 -7.71 20.89
N PHE A 72 12.41 -7.51 20.14
CA PHE A 72 12.25 -7.99 18.78
C PHE A 72 12.67 -6.88 17.81
N ARG A 73 13.63 -7.17 16.94
CA ARG A 73 14.03 -6.34 15.82
C ARG A 73 13.54 -7.02 14.55
N PHE A 74 12.69 -6.30 13.82
CA PHE A 74 12.20 -6.74 12.53
C PHE A 74 13.08 -6.06 11.48
N ASP A 75 13.67 -6.85 10.58
CA ASP A 75 14.36 -6.27 9.43
C ASP A 75 13.33 -5.52 8.58
N GLU A 76 13.69 -4.32 8.12
CA GLU A 76 12.77 -3.48 7.34
C GLU A 76 12.33 -4.12 6.02
N THR A 77 13.04 -5.15 5.58
CA THR A 77 12.69 -6.00 4.43
C THR A 77 11.40 -6.80 4.65
N GLN A 78 11.01 -7.05 5.90
CA GLN A 78 9.78 -7.75 6.28
C GLN A 78 8.59 -6.81 6.57
N LYS A 79 8.67 -5.53 6.17
CA LYS A 79 7.50 -4.63 6.10
C LYS A 79 6.53 -5.00 4.96
N GLN A 80 6.64 -6.18 4.35
CA GLN A 80 5.78 -6.57 3.23
C GLN A 80 4.40 -7.14 3.62
N ASN A 81 4.04 -7.27 4.90
CA ASN A 81 2.74 -7.87 5.26
C ASN A 81 1.92 -7.20 6.38
N HIS A 82 2.26 -5.97 6.78
CA HIS A 82 1.30 -5.11 7.51
C HIS A 82 1.38 -3.70 6.95
N SER A 83 0.29 -3.28 6.29
CA SER A 83 0.13 -2.02 5.57
C SER A 83 0.96 -1.91 4.29
N ASN A 84 0.28 -2.12 3.14
CA ASN A 84 0.74 -1.74 1.81
C ASN A 84 0.80 -0.20 1.68
N THR A 85 1.67 0.43 2.45
CA THR A 85 2.16 1.80 2.29
C THR A 85 3.66 1.77 2.02
N GLN A 86 4.10 0.75 1.28
CA GLN A 86 5.37 0.81 0.58
C GLN A 86 5.14 1.77 -0.59
N SER A 87 5.97 2.80 -0.65
CA SER A 87 6.12 3.75 -1.75
C SER A 87 5.72 3.14 -3.09
N LYS A 88 4.45 3.32 -3.49
CA LYS A 88 4.02 3.06 -4.85
C LYS A 88 4.77 4.08 -5.70
N ALA A 89 5.83 3.65 -6.37
CA ALA A 89 5.88 3.99 -7.78
C ALA A 89 4.47 3.70 -8.30
N PHE A 90 3.77 4.74 -8.72
CA PHE A 90 2.35 4.68 -9.01
C PHE A 90 2.10 3.68 -10.14
N SER A 91 1.92 2.41 -9.77
CA SER A 91 1.58 1.36 -10.72
C SER A 91 0.09 1.52 -10.96
N ILE A 92 -0.26 2.02 -12.14
CA ILE A 92 -1.62 2.00 -12.66
C ILE A 92 -2.09 0.55 -12.62
N THR A 93 -2.92 0.22 -11.64
CA THR A 93 -3.57 -1.09 -11.57
C THR A 93 -4.40 -1.29 -12.84
N GLU A 94 -4.43 -2.52 -13.35
CA GLU A 94 -5.22 -2.91 -14.54
C GLU A 94 -6.72 -2.58 -14.41
N LYS A 95 -7.18 -2.31 -13.19
CA LYS A 95 -8.54 -1.91 -12.87
C LYS A 95 -8.56 -0.56 -12.17
N ILE A 96 -9.39 0.35 -12.68
CA ILE A 96 -9.71 1.64 -12.06
C ILE A 96 -11.22 1.69 -11.84
N GLY A 97 -11.66 1.93 -10.60
CA GLY A 97 -13.09 2.06 -10.28
C GLY A 97 -13.96 0.87 -10.70
N GLY A 98 -13.41 -0.35 -10.68
CA GLY A 98 -14.10 -1.57 -11.12
C GLY A 98 -14.09 -1.84 -12.62
N VAL A 99 -13.54 -0.93 -13.44
CA VAL A 99 -13.42 -1.06 -14.90
C VAL A 99 -12.03 -1.56 -15.27
N VAL A 100 -11.96 -2.60 -16.11
CA VAL A 100 -10.69 -3.11 -16.68
C VAL A 100 -10.24 -2.20 -17.80
N LEU A 101 -8.98 -1.76 -17.73
CA LEU A 101 -8.34 -0.95 -18.74
C LEU A 101 -7.73 -1.84 -19.85
N SER A 102 -7.91 -1.43 -21.10
CA SER A 102 -7.16 -2.01 -22.23
C SER A 102 -5.69 -1.61 -22.21
N ASP A 103 -4.81 -2.40 -22.85
CA ASP A 103 -3.37 -2.13 -22.91
C ASP A 103 -3.02 -0.74 -23.47
N LYS A 104 -3.82 -0.28 -24.44
CA LYS A 104 -3.69 1.07 -25.03
C LYS A 104 -4.00 2.15 -24.00
N GLN A 105 -5.05 1.97 -23.20
CA GLN A 105 -5.44 2.89 -22.14
C GLN A 105 -4.42 2.92 -20.99
N GLN A 106 -3.88 1.75 -20.62
CA GLN A 106 -2.83 1.66 -19.61
C GLN A 106 -1.57 2.40 -20.07
N SER A 107 -1.18 2.22 -21.34
CA SER A 107 -0.01 2.88 -21.92
C SER A 107 -0.19 4.40 -21.97
N ALA A 108 -1.36 4.89 -22.37
CA ALA A 108 -1.68 6.32 -22.35
C ALA A 108 -1.61 6.90 -20.93
N LEU A 109 -2.16 6.20 -19.92
CA LEU A 109 -2.03 6.63 -18.52
C LEU A 109 -0.57 6.62 -18.04
N LYS A 110 0.23 5.62 -18.43
CA LYS A 110 1.67 5.58 -18.11
C LYS A 110 2.43 6.76 -18.72
N ASN A 111 2.03 7.20 -19.91
CA ASN A 111 2.59 8.36 -20.58
C ASN A 111 2.12 9.70 -19.99
N GLY A 112 1.15 9.68 -19.07
CA GLY A 112 0.58 10.87 -18.45
C GLY A 112 -0.59 11.51 -19.22
N ASP A 113 -1.11 10.81 -20.24
CA ASP A 113 -2.26 11.25 -21.04
C ASP A 113 -3.57 11.06 -20.27
N ALA A 114 -4.56 11.90 -20.59
CA ALA A 114 -5.92 11.77 -20.05
C ALA A 114 -6.75 10.82 -20.92
N ILE A 115 -7.27 9.73 -20.33
CA ILE A 115 -8.14 8.76 -21.01
C ILE A 115 -9.59 8.87 -20.54
N TYR A 116 -10.55 8.63 -21.42
CA TYR A 116 -11.96 8.57 -21.05
C TYR A 116 -12.36 7.15 -20.66
N ILE A 117 -12.95 6.99 -19.46
CA ILE A 117 -13.45 5.71 -18.96
C ILE A 117 -14.95 5.84 -18.68
N LYS A 118 -15.73 4.89 -19.20
CA LYS A 118 -17.17 4.76 -18.93
C LYS A 118 -17.40 3.71 -17.84
N GLY A 119 -18.39 3.93 -16.96
CA GLY A 119 -18.82 2.92 -15.97
C GLY A 119 -17.93 2.78 -14.73
N LEU A 120 -17.20 3.83 -14.35
CA LEU A 120 -16.45 3.86 -13.09
C LEU A 120 -17.43 3.83 -11.90
N LYS A 121 -17.15 3.03 -10.88
CA LYS A 121 -17.96 3.00 -9.65
C LYS A 121 -17.35 3.88 -8.58
N ASP A 122 -18.17 4.79 -8.03
CA ASP A 122 -17.79 5.59 -6.86
C ASP A 122 -17.93 4.78 -5.56
N LYS A 123 -17.51 5.34 -4.42
CA LYS A 123 -17.66 4.77 -3.08
C LYS A 123 -19.12 4.43 -2.72
N LEU A 124 -20.07 5.10 -3.36
CA LEU A 124 -21.51 4.87 -3.22
C LEU A 124 -22.04 3.78 -4.18
N GLY A 125 -21.16 3.15 -4.97
CA GLY A 125 -21.52 2.12 -5.95
C GLY A 125 -22.19 2.66 -7.22
N GLN A 126 -22.35 3.98 -7.35
CA GLN A 126 -22.93 4.61 -8.54
C GLN A 126 -21.92 4.63 -9.68
N GLU A 127 -22.39 4.27 -10.87
CA GLU A 127 -21.60 4.27 -12.09
C GLU A 127 -21.56 5.70 -12.69
N TYR A 128 -20.37 6.16 -13.02
CA TYR A 128 -20.13 7.46 -13.65
C TYR A 128 -19.03 7.36 -14.71
N ASN A 129 -18.98 8.35 -15.59
CA ASN A 129 -17.95 8.43 -16.62
C ASN A 129 -16.99 9.56 -16.27
N ALA A 130 -15.69 9.36 -16.48
CA ALA A 130 -14.69 10.39 -16.22
C ALA A 130 -13.47 10.28 -17.13
N TYR A 131 -12.80 11.41 -17.31
CA TYR A 131 -11.44 11.47 -17.81
C TYR A 131 -10.48 11.18 -16.66
N VAL A 132 -9.56 10.25 -16.85
CA VAL A 132 -8.59 9.85 -15.83
C VAL A 132 -7.20 10.19 -16.30
N ARG A 133 -6.41 10.83 -15.43
CA ARG A 133 -5.01 11.19 -15.67
C ARG A 133 -4.16 10.80 -14.47
N VAL A 134 -2.90 10.46 -14.73
CA VAL A 134 -1.91 10.21 -13.68
C VAL A 134 -1.30 11.53 -13.22
N ASN A 135 -1.46 11.82 -11.94
CA ASN A 135 -0.75 12.89 -11.27
C ASN A 135 0.54 12.33 -10.67
N SER A 136 1.64 12.47 -11.41
CA SER A 136 2.96 11.97 -10.98
C SER A 136 3.47 12.69 -9.73
N THR A 137 3.10 13.97 -9.55
CA THR A 137 3.47 14.79 -8.39
C THR A 137 2.80 14.31 -7.11
N GLU A 138 1.51 13.98 -7.17
CA GLU A 138 0.74 13.50 -6.01
C GLU A 138 0.66 11.97 -5.90
N GLN A 139 1.24 11.23 -6.86
CA GLN A 139 1.12 9.77 -6.99
C GLN A 139 -0.35 9.30 -6.91
N LYS A 140 -1.26 10.00 -7.60
CA LYS A 140 -2.71 9.74 -7.60
C LYS A 140 -3.30 9.73 -9.01
N LEU A 141 -4.50 9.13 -9.15
CA LEU A 141 -5.34 9.30 -10.33
C LEU A 141 -6.25 10.50 -10.11
N ASP A 142 -6.21 11.47 -11.02
CA ASP A 142 -7.19 12.56 -11.06
C ASP A 142 -8.34 12.19 -11.99
N PHE A 143 -9.56 12.40 -11.52
CA PHE A 143 -10.80 12.12 -12.25
C PHE A 143 -11.50 13.42 -12.59
N PHE A 144 -11.67 13.70 -13.88
CA PHE A 144 -12.28 14.92 -14.37
C PHE A 144 -13.61 14.61 -15.08
N LYS A 145 -14.65 15.37 -14.74
CA LYS A 145 -15.96 15.32 -15.44
C LYS A 145 -15.88 15.88 -16.86
N TRP A 146 -14.87 16.71 -17.13
CA TRP A 146 -14.60 17.34 -18.42
C TRP A 146 -13.10 17.16 -18.74
N ASN A 147 -12.73 17.04 -20.01
CA ASN A 147 -11.33 16.81 -20.38
C ASN A 147 -10.44 18.01 -19.94
N PRO A 148 -9.50 17.82 -19.00
CA PRO A 148 -8.66 18.91 -18.46
C PRO A 148 -7.78 19.57 -19.53
N GLU A 149 -7.46 18.85 -20.61
CA GLU A 149 -6.64 19.34 -21.73
C GLU A 149 -7.39 20.31 -22.66
N LYS A 150 -8.71 20.52 -22.50
CA LYS A 150 -9.45 21.51 -23.32
C LYS A 150 -9.01 22.96 -23.09
N SER A 151 -8.21 23.24 -22.05
CA SER A 151 -7.66 24.58 -21.80
C SER A 151 -6.33 24.84 -22.51
N LYS A 152 -5.66 23.82 -23.07
CA LYS A 152 -4.38 23.96 -23.76
C LYS A 152 -4.29 23.01 -24.97
N SER A 153 -4.18 23.59 -26.15
CA SER A 153 -3.89 22.94 -27.45
C SER A 153 -5.10 22.38 -28.24
N LYS A 154 -5.38 23.13 -29.32
CA LYS A 154 -5.75 22.58 -30.63
C LYS A 154 -4.69 21.54 -31.00
N ASP A 155 -4.97 20.25 -30.80
CA ASP A 155 -4.55 19.18 -31.72
C ASP A 155 -5.13 17.86 -31.24
N ILE A 156 -5.87 17.24 -32.14
CA ILE A 156 -6.72 16.09 -31.88
C ILE A 156 -5.89 14.87 -32.29
N THR A 157 -5.39 14.09 -31.34
CA THR A 157 -4.84 12.77 -31.67
C THR A 157 -5.95 11.89 -32.25
N PRO A 158 -5.74 11.14 -33.35
CA PRO A 158 -6.82 10.55 -34.16
C PRO A 158 -7.71 9.49 -33.48
N LEU A 159 -7.37 9.01 -32.28
CA LEU A 159 -8.07 7.89 -31.63
C LEU A 159 -9.44 8.23 -31.03
N GLN A 160 -9.93 9.47 -31.16
CA GLN A 160 -11.23 9.91 -30.62
C GLN A 160 -12.25 10.32 -31.68
N LYS A 161 -11.97 10.18 -32.99
CA LYS A 161 -12.92 10.60 -34.04
C LYS A 161 -13.95 9.54 -34.43
N GLU A 162 -13.80 8.27 -34.05
CA GLU A 162 -14.71 7.20 -34.53
C GLU A 162 -15.93 6.93 -33.64
N GLU A 163 -15.94 7.24 -32.34
CA GLU A 163 -17.12 7.00 -31.49
C GLU A 163 -18.08 8.21 -31.32
N ILE A 164 -17.68 9.42 -31.73
CA ILE A 164 -18.50 10.63 -31.50
C ILE A 164 -19.61 10.77 -32.57
N LYS A 165 -19.56 10.03 -33.68
CA LYS A 165 -20.57 10.14 -34.75
C LYS A 165 -21.88 9.39 -34.50
N GLN A 166 -21.98 8.51 -33.49
CA GLN A 166 -23.17 7.65 -33.33
C GLN A 166 -24.17 8.09 -32.25
N ASN A 167 -23.93 9.16 -31.49
CA ASN A 167 -24.84 9.59 -30.41
C ASN A 167 -25.32 11.05 -30.52
N LYS A 168 -25.70 11.45 -31.74
CA LYS A 168 -26.64 12.56 -31.95
C LYS A 168 -27.96 12.00 -32.47
N GLU A 169 -28.72 11.34 -31.61
CA GLU A 169 -30.17 11.25 -31.82
C GLU A 169 -30.89 11.75 -30.57
N GLU A 170 -31.78 12.70 -30.84
CA GLU A 170 -32.58 13.50 -29.93
C GLU A 170 -33.54 12.63 -29.09
N PRO A 171 -33.87 13.01 -27.85
CA PRO A 171 -35.03 12.43 -27.20
C PRO A 171 -36.30 12.98 -27.85
N LYS A 172 -37.01 12.12 -28.59
CA LYS A 172 -38.36 12.37 -29.10
C LYS A 172 -39.31 12.71 -27.96
N LYS A 173 -39.99 13.86 -28.09
CA LYS A 173 -41.12 14.30 -27.25
C LYS A 173 -42.23 13.24 -27.29
N SER A 174 -42.62 12.68 -26.14
CA SER A 174 -43.91 12.00 -26.00
C SER A 174 -45.01 13.03 -25.71
N LYS A 175 -45.92 13.21 -26.67
CA LYS A 175 -47.31 13.64 -26.43
C LYS A 175 -48.04 12.41 -25.88
N GLY A 176 -48.98 12.45 -24.92
CA GLY A 176 -49.60 13.52 -24.17
C GLY A 176 -50.73 12.90 -23.31
N MET A 177 -51.37 13.71 -22.47
CA MET A 177 -52.77 13.50 -22.08
C MET A 177 -53.29 14.83 -21.52
N LYS A 178 -54.36 15.34 -22.13
CA LYS A 178 -55.17 16.43 -21.59
C LYS A 178 -56.61 15.92 -21.53
N LEU A 179 -57.17 16.05 -20.31
CA LEU A 179 -58.58 16.08 -19.89
C LEU A 179 -59.49 14.97 -20.42
#